data_AF-A0A453QLX7-F1
#
_entry.id   AF-A0A453QLX7-F1
#
_cell.length_a   1.000
_cell.length_b   1.000
_cell.length_c   1.000
_cell.angle_alpha   90.00
_cell.angle_beta   90.00
_cell.angle_gamma   90.00
#
_symmetry.space_group_name_H-M   'P 1'
#
loop_
_entity.id
_entity.type
_entity.pdbx_description
1 polymer ?
#
loop_
_entity_poly.entity_id
_entity_poly.type
_entity_poly.pdbx_seq_one_letter_code
_entity_poly.pdbx_strand_id
1 'polypeptide(L)'
;MLGKLEDCIQLLVDSNRIPEAALMARSYLPSKVSEIVAIWRKDLSKVNPKAADSLADPAEYPNLFEDWQVALTVEQNVASQRGHYPSADEYLNHAEKSDTTLVEAFKRMQVIDEEEPVEALDENGEPDEEVMETEENVDEAVQVDTDQPEETVLVNGNEGEEQWGTNNEGTSPA
;
A
#
# COMPACT_ATOMS: atom_id res chain seq x y z
N MET A 1 19.62 -7.24 6.50
CA MET A 1 19.69 -6.01 5.67
C MET A 1 20.50 -4.96 6.44
N LEU A 2 21.12 -3.98 5.79
CA LEU A 2 22.01 -3.00 6.47
C LEU A 2 21.33 -1.67 6.83
N GLY A 3 20.07 -1.47 6.46
CA GLY A 3 19.33 -0.21 6.74
C GLY A 3 19.77 1.01 5.93
N LYS A 4 20.73 0.88 5.00
CA LYS A 4 21.30 1.97 4.20
C LYS A 4 20.46 2.28 2.96
N LEU A 5 19.27 2.85 3.15
CA LEU A 5 18.30 3.07 2.07
C LEU A 5 18.80 4.12 1.07
N GLU A 6 19.43 5.17 1.56
CA GLU A 6 19.98 6.27 0.77
C GLU A 6 21.04 5.76 -0.20
N ASP A 7 21.98 4.93 0.27
CA ASP A 7 23.01 4.31 -0.56
C ASP A 7 22.41 3.39 -1.62
N CYS A 8 21.39 2.59 -1.27
CA CYS A 8 20.71 1.70 -2.20
C CYS A 8 19.98 2.48 -3.30
N ILE A 9 19.27 3.54 -2.93
CA ILE A 9 18.57 4.41 -3.88
C ILE A 9 19.57 5.11 -4.79
N GLN A 10 20.66 5.65 -4.24
CA GLN A 10 21.70 6.30 -5.02
C GLN A 10 22.34 5.33 -6.01
N LEU A 11 22.60 4.08 -5.61
CA LEU A 11 23.11 3.04 -6.51
C LEU A 11 22.17 2.76 -7.69
N LEU A 12 20.86 2.77 -7.46
CA LEU A 12 19.87 2.60 -8.53
C LEU A 12 19.85 3.81 -9.48
N VAL A 13 19.98 5.03 -8.94
CA VAL A 13 20.11 6.24 -9.76
C VAL A 13 21.40 6.21 -10.60
N ASP A 14 22.54 5.88 -9.99
CA ASP A 14 23.85 5.84 -10.65
C ASP A 14 23.94 4.75 -11.73
N SER A 15 23.20 3.65 -11.55
CA SER A 15 23.07 2.58 -12.55
C SER A 15 21.99 2.84 -13.61
N ASN A 16 21.42 4.04 -13.64
CA ASN A 16 20.39 4.47 -14.59
C ASN A 16 19.09 3.66 -14.51
N ARG A 17 18.77 3.11 -13.33
CA ARG A 17 17.53 2.37 -13.02
C ARG A 17 16.56 3.26 -12.23
N ILE A 18 16.31 4.46 -12.76
CA ILE A 18 15.57 5.53 -12.07
C ILE A 18 14.12 5.12 -11.68
N PRO A 19 13.32 4.42 -12.51
CA PRO A 19 11.97 4.01 -12.13
C PRO A 19 11.95 3.09 -10.90
N GLU A 20 12.96 2.23 -10.76
CA GLU A 20 13.09 1.34 -9.61
C GLU A 20 13.53 2.09 -8.36
N ALA A 21 14.44 3.08 -8.52
CA ALA A 21 14.80 3.99 -7.45
C ALA A 21 13.56 4.74 -6.91
N ALA A 22 12.68 5.21 -7.82
CA ALA A 22 11.45 5.89 -7.46
C ALA A 22 10.49 4.97 -6.69
N LEU A 23 10.32 3.73 -7.16
CA LEU A 23 9.50 2.73 -6.48
C LEU A 23 10.05 2.40 -5.08
N MET A 24 11.37 2.20 -4.96
CA MET A 24 12.03 1.91 -3.69
C MET A 24 11.90 3.08 -2.70
N ALA A 25 12.09 4.31 -3.17
CA ALA A 25 11.89 5.51 -2.35
C ALA A 25 10.44 5.62 -1.88
N ARG A 26 9.46 5.41 -2.75
CA ARG A 26 8.03 5.48 -2.36
C ARG A 26 7.71 4.50 -1.22
N SER A 27 8.31 3.31 -1.20
CA SER A 27 8.04 2.31 -0.17
C SER A 27 8.78 2.53 1.15
N TYR A 28 10.03 3.04 1.12
CA TYR A 28 10.90 3.04 2.31
C TYR A 28 11.45 4.41 2.71
N LEU A 29 11.50 5.35 1.78
CA LEU A 29 12.09 6.68 1.95
C LEU A 29 11.31 7.75 1.16
N PRO A 30 10.00 7.94 1.46
CA PRO A 30 9.14 8.84 0.70
C PRO A 30 9.70 10.27 0.55
N SER A 31 10.46 10.77 1.52
CA SER A 31 11.14 12.07 1.46
C SER A 31 12.05 12.26 0.24
N LYS A 32 12.52 11.17 -0.38
CA LYS A 32 13.35 11.19 -1.60
C LYS A 32 12.59 11.09 -2.92
N VAL A 33 11.29 10.80 -2.90
CA VAL A 33 10.52 10.54 -4.14
C VAL A 33 10.54 11.73 -5.09
N SER A 34 10.27 12.95 -4.60
CA SER A 34 10.25 14.16 -5.44
C SER A 34 11.59 14.41 -6.13
N GLU A 35 12.71 14.20 -5.42
CA GLU A 35 14.06 14.31 -5.99
C GLU A 35 14.26 13.30 -7.13
N ILE A 36 13.90 12.04 -6.92
CA ILE A 36 14.08 10.97 -7.91
C ILE A 36 13.13 11.14 -9.09
N VAL A 37 11.88 11.57 -8.86
CA VAL A 37 10.91 11.87 -9.91
C VAL A 37 11.42 13.02 -10.78
N ALA A 38 12.03 14.06 -10.21
CA ALA A 38 12.65 15.13 -10.99
C ALA A 38 13.80 14.61 -11.89
N ILE A 39 14.64 13.72 -11.37
CA ILE A 39 15.68 13.04 -12.17
C ILE A 39 15.04 12.20 -13.28
N TRP A 40 13.96 11.47 -12.98
CA TRP A 40 13.24 10.63 -13.93
C TRP A 40 12.62 11.45 -15.05
N ARG A 41 11.92 12.54 -14.75
CA ARG A 41 11.37 13.47 -15.75
C ARG A 41 12.47 13.97 -16.68
N LYS A 42 13.59 14.41 -16.12
CA LYS A 42 14.72 14.93 -16.90
C LYS A 42 15.28 13.86 -17.83
N ASP A 43 15.45 12.63 -17.36
CA ASP A 43 15.98 11.55 -18.19
C ASP A 43 14.97 11.10 -19.26
N LEU A 44 13.71 10.89 -18.86
CA LEU A 44 12.63 10.47 -19.75
C LEU A 44 12.30 11.53 -20.81
N SER A 45 12.49 12.81 -20.52
CA SER A 45 12.27 13.89 -21.49
C SER A 45 13.14 13.78 -22.74
N LYS A 46 14.30 13.12 -22.65
CA LYS A 46 15.21 12.89 -23.79
C LYS A 46 14.62 11.93 -24.82
N VAL A 47 13.74 11.01 -24.39
CA VAL A 47 13.13 9.99 -25.25
C VAL A 47 11.65 10.26 -25.51
N ASN A 48 10.92 10.74 -24.52
CA ASN A 48 9.49 11.04 -24.60
C ASN A 48 9.10 12.18 -23.64
N PRO A 49 9.10 13.44 -24.11
CA PRO A 49 8.68 14.60 -23.31
C PRO A 49 7.28 14.46 -22.73
N LYS A 50 6.32 13.96 -23.52
CA LYS A 50 4.93 13.82 -23.09
C LYS A 50 4.78 12.83 -21.93
N ALA A 51 5.54 11.74 -21.96
CA ALA A 51 5.55 10.77 -20.86
C ALA A 51 6.23 11.35 -19.60
N ALA A 52 7.29 12.15 -19.77
CA ALA A 52 7.92 12.85 -18.65
C ALA A 52 6.97 13.84 -17.96
N ASP A 53 6.20 14.59 -18.75
CA ASP A 53 5.18 15.52 -18.23
C ASP A 53 4.02 14.78 -17.54
N SER A 54 3.78 13.51 -17.89
CA SER A 54 2.71 12.68 -17.31
C SER A 54 3.08 12.07 -15.95
N LEU A 55 4.36 12.14 -15.53
CA LEU A 55 4.73 11.71 -14.19
C LEU A 55 4.12 12.68 -13.16
N ALA A 56 3.57 12.21 -12.06
CA ALA A 56 3.06 13.08 -10.99
C ALA A 56 4.07 13.11 -9.83
N ASP A 57 4.35 14.30 -9.29
CA ASP A 57 5.15 14.45 -8.08
C ASP A 57 4.20 14.55 -6.88
N PRO A 58 4.36 13.70 -5.85
CA PRO A 58 3.51 13.79 -4.66
C PRO A 58 3.66 15.10 -3.86
N ALA A 59 4.77 15.84 -4.02
CA ALA A 59 4.90 17.18 -3.44
C ALA A 59 4.10 18.25 -4.21
N GLU A 60 3.89 18.07 -5.51
CA GLU A 60 3.14 19.01 -6.37
C GLU A 60 1.64 18.69 -6.38
N TYR A 61 1.29 17.40 -6.37
CA TYR A 61 -0.09 16.91 -6.46
C TYR A 61 -0.44 15.94 -5.31
N PRO A 62 -0.35 16.39 -4.03
CA PRO A 62 -0.52 15.49 -2.87
C PRO A 62 -1.89 14.82 -2.84
N ASN A 63 -2.93 15.41 -3.43
CA ASN A 63 -4.27 14.84 -3.53
C ASN A 63 -4.35 13.58 -4.42
N LEU A 64 -3.33 13.31 -5.25
CA LEU A 64 -3.25 12.09 -6.07
C LEU A 64 -2.56 10.94 -5.33
N PHE A 65 -2.02 11.20 -4.13
CA PHE A 65 -1.24 10.24 -3.37
C PHE A 65 -1.82 10.12 -1.97
N GLU A 66 -2.57 9.04 -1.75
CA GLU A 66 -3.10 8.69 -0.44
C GLU A 66 -1.97 8.56 0.58
N ASP A 67 -2.24 9.03 1.79
CA ASP A 67 -1.36 8.90 2.95
C ASP A 67 0.02 9.51 2.80
N TRP A 68 0.25 10.37 1.81
CA TRP A 68 1.56 10.93 1.54
C TRP A 68 2.20 11.60 2.76
N GLN A 69 1.44 12.47 3.43
CA GLN A 69 1.91 13.17 4.63
C GLN A 69 2.13 12.23 5.82
N VAL A 70 1.29 11.19 5.92
CA VAL A 70 1.44 10.15 6.95
C VAL A 70 2.72 9.37 6.70
N ALA A 71 2.99 8.97 5.46
CA ALA A 71 4.20 8.25 5.08
C ALA A 71 5.48 9.03 5.40
N LEU A 72 5.51 10.35 5.15
CA LEU A 72 6.63 11.22 5.53
C LEU A 72 6.83 11.27 7.05
N THR A 73 5.74 11.34 7.81
CA THR A 73 5.77 11.37 9.28
C THR A 73 6.26 10.04 9.85
N VAL A 74 5.73 8.93 9.34
CA VAL A 74 6.15 7.57 9.70
C VAL A 74 7.61 7.35 9.38
N GLU A 75 8.07 7.76 8.19
CA GLU A 75 9.47 7.69 7.79
C GLU A 75 10.39 8.36 8.82
N GLN A 76 10.05 9.58 9.23
CA GLN A 76 10.82 10.34 10.21
C GLN A 76 10.85 9.65 11.58
N ASN A 77 9.71 9.11 12.02
CA ASN A 77 9.58 8.44 13.32
C ASN A 77 10.38 7.14 13.41
N VAL A 78 10.44 6.36 12.33
CA VAL A 78 11.15 5.07 12.30
C VAL A 78 12.62 5.20 11.88
N ALA A 79 13.07 6.39 11.46
CA ALA A 79 14.41 6.61 10.94
C ALA A 79 15.51 6.16 11.92
N SER A 80 15.33 6.40 13.23
CA SER A 80 16.29 6.01 14.27
C SER A 80 16.33 4.50 14.54
N GLN A 81 15.27 3.77 14.19
CA GLN A 81 15.16 2.32 14.36
C GLN A 81 15.66 1.55 13.14
N ARG A 82 15.95 2.23 12.02
CA ARG A 82 16.46 1.58 10.81
C ARG A 82 17.79 0.90 11.07
N GLY A 83 17.90 -0.35 10.62
CA GLY A 83 19.12 -1.14 10.79
C GLY A 83 19.31 -1.68 12.21
N HIS A 84 18.41 -1.39 13.15
CA HIS A 84 18.36 -2.07 14.44
C HIS A 84 17.61 -3.39 14.27
N TYR A 85 18.29 -4.49 14.58
CA TYR A 85 17.71 -5.83 14.50
C TYR A 85 17.80 -6.48 15.88
N PRO A 86 16.68 -7.01 16.40
CA PRO A 86 16.68 -7.74 17.67
C PRO A 86 17.54 -9.01 17.56
N SER A 87 17.95 -9.54 18.72
CA SER A 87 18.67 -10.82 18.76
C SER A 87 17.78 -11.95 18.26
N ALA A 88 18.38 -13.00 17.68
CA ALA A 88 17.64 -14.18 17.23
C ALA A 88 16.84 -14.84 18.36
N ASP A 89 17.34 -14.78 19.61
CA ASP A 89 16.67 -15.33 20.79
C ASP A 89 15.33 -14.62 21.10
N GLU A 90 15.12 -13.39 20.60
CA GLU A 90 13.89 -12.61 20.80
C GLU A 90 12.84 -12.86 19.71
N TYR A 91 13.07 -13.83 18.82
CA TYR A 91 12.19 -14.12 17.69
C TYR A 91 10.75 -14.43 18.13
N LEU A 92 10.56 -15.24 19.17
CA LEU A 92 9.21 -15.59 19.66
C LEU A 92 8.40 -14.36 20.10
N ASN A 93 9.07 -13.31 20.59
CA ASN A 93 8.42 -12.05 20.95
C ASN A 93 7.96 -11.23 19.72
N HIS A 94 8.45 -11.59 18.53
CA HIS A 94 8.24 -10.88 17.27
C HIS A 94 7.47 -11.71 16.23
N ALA A 95 7.38 -13.02 16.42
CA ALA A 95 6.81 -13.95 15.45
C ALA A 95 5.29 -13.78 15.26
N GLU A 96 4.58 -13.33 16.30
CA GLU A 96 3.12 -13.13 16.27
C GLU A 96 2.72 -11.69 15.93
N LYS A 97 3.65 -10.85 15.44
CA LYS A 97 3.29 -9.48 15.04
C LYS A 97 2.28 -9.51 13.89
N SER A 98 1.30 -8.61 13.95
CA SER A 98 0.29 -8.48 12.92
C SER A 98 0.91 -7.99 11.59
N ASP A 99 0.34 -8.43 10.47
CA ASP A 99 0.74 -8.02 9.11
C ASP A 99 0.37 -6.56 8.76
N THR A 100 0.16 -5.72 9.77
CA THR A 100 -0.24 -4.31 9.58
C THR A 100 0.96 -3.47 9.14
N THR A 101 0.74 -2.60 8.16
CA THR A 101 1.78 -1.67 7.69
C THR A 101 2.08 -0.58 8.73
N LEU A 102 3.26 0.04 8.65
CA LEU A 102 3.62 1.15 9.56
C LEU A 102 2.66 2.34 9.44
N VAL A 103 2.14 2.61 8.24
CA VAL A 103 1.17 3.69 7.98
C VAL A 103 -0.18 3.37 8.64
N GLU A 104 -0.68 2.15 8.50
CA GLU A 104 -1.93 1.73 9.14
C GLU A 104 -1.82 1.70 10.67
N ALA A 105 -0.70 1.21 11.20
CA ALA A 105 -0.44 1.21 12.64
C ALA A 105 -0.42 2.63 13.21
N PHE A 106 0.22 3.57 12.49
CA PHE A 106 0.27 4.97 12.88
C PHE A 106 -1.11 5.63 12.87
N LYS A 107 -1.94 5.35 11.84
CA LYS A 107 -3.32 5.84 11.78
C LYS A 107 -4.18 5.30 12.92
N ARG A 108 -4.07 4.01 13.25
CA ARG A 108 -4.81 3.41 14.37
C ARG A 108 -4.45 4.05 15.70
N MET A 109 -3.17 4.38 15.91
CA MET A 109 -2.72 5.08 17.11
C MET A 109 -3.38 6.47 17.23
N GLN A 110 -3.43 7.24 16.13
CA GLN A 110 -4.03 8.57 16.14
C GLN A 110 -5.53 8.57 16.44
N VAL A 111 -6.27 7.57 15.95
CA VAL A 111 -7.71 7.44 16.22
C VAL A 111 -7.98 7.17 17.70
N ILE A 112 -7.13 6.39 18.36
CA ILE A 112 -7.29 6.08 19.79
C ILE A 112 -7.05 7.32 20.66
N ASP A 113 -6.12 8.20 20.30
CA ASP A 113 -5.87 9.46 21.01
C ASP A 113 -7.01 10.50 20.82
N GLU A 114 -7.84 10.36 19.77
CA GLU A 114 -9.01 11.22 19.54
C GLU A 114 -10.31 10.70 20.20
N GLU A 115 -10.34 9.43 20.61
CA GLU A 115 -11.47 8.77 21.30
C GLU A 115 -11.23 8.63 22.83
N GLU A 116 -10.89 9.71 23.53
CA GLU A 116 -10.99 9.72 25.01
C GLU A 116 -12.48 9.70 25.46
N PRO A 117 -12.84 8.93 26.50
CA PRO A 117 -14.17 8.38 26.69
C PRO A 117 -15.16 9.35 27.34
N VAL A 118 -16.36 9.46 26.76
CA VAL A 118 -17.54 10.02 27.43
C VAL A 118 -18.08 9.01 28.45
N GLU A 119 -17.50 8.99 29.66
CA GLU A 119 -18.16 8.37 30.81
C GLU A 119 -18.87 9.43 31.66
N ALA A 120 -20.20 9.42 31.61
CA ALA A 120 -21.03 9.71 32.76
C ALA A 120 -22.12 8.64 32.83
N LEU A 121 -21.90 7.70 33.74
CA LEU A 121 -22.83 6.68 34.21
C LEU A 121 -24.11 7.34 34.73
N ASP A 122 -25.28 6.79 34.40
CA ASP A 122 -26.31 6.57 35.43
C ASP A 122 -27.14 5.33 35.08
N GLU A 123 -26.93 4.32 35.92
CA GLU A 123 -27.61 3.04 36.00
C GLU A 123 -28.88 3.22 36.84
N ASN A 124 -30.04 2.79 36.34
CA ASN A 124 -31.16 2.30 37.17
C ASN A 124 -32.26 1.61 36.34
N GLY A 125 -32.43 0.29 36.56
CA GLY A 125 -33.76 -0.24 36.92
C GLY A 125 -34.61 -0.95 35.87
N GLU A 126 -34.17 -2.14 35.43
CA GLU A 126 -34.92 -3.41 35.24
C GLU A 126 -36.10 -3.59 34.23
N PRO A 127 -36.34 -4.85 33.78
CA PRO A 127 -36.99 -5.20 32.51
C PRO A 127 -38.41 -5.78 32.67
N ASP A 128 -39.21 -5.84 31.60
CA ASP A 128 -39.76 -7.11 31.08
C ASP A 128 -40.57 -6.99 29.77
N GLU A 129 -40.51 -8.09 29.01
CA GLU A 129 -41.37 -8.66 27.96
C GLU A 129 -42.47 -7.82 27.26
N GLU A 130 -42.54 -7.91 25.92
CA GLU A 130 -43.54 -8.76 25.25
C GLU A 130 -43.34 -8.83 23.71
N VAL A 131 -43.98 -9.84 23.16
CA VAL A 131 -43.72 -10.59 21.93
C VAL A 131 -44.47 -10.05 20.69
N MET A 132 -43.84 -10.22 19.52
CA MET A 132 -44.40 -10.67 18.22
C MET A 132 -45.38 -9.83 17.36
N GLU A 133 -45.18 -9.99 16.04
CA GLU A 133 -46.13 -9.87 14.90
C GLU A 133 -46.55 -8.44 14.47
N THR A 134 -46.77 -8.04 13.22
CA THR A 134 -46.72 -8.62 11.85
C THR A 134 -46.98 -7.46 10.86
N GLU A 135 -46.34 -7.52 9.69
CA GLU A 135 -46.85 -7.20 8.32
C GLU A 135 -47.41 -5.82 7.89
N GLU A 136 -46.82 -5.37 6.75
CA GLU A 136 -47.40 -4.77 5.53
C GLU A 136 -48.07 -3.37 5.49
N ASN A 137 -47.45 -2.44 4.75
CA ASN A 137 -47.96 -1.80 3.49
C ASN A 137 -46.84 -0.86 2.93
N VAL A 138 -46.24 -1.06 1.73
CA VAL A 138 -46.66 -0.68 0.35
C VAL A 138 -47.03 0.82 0.26
N ASP A 139 -46.55 1.72 -0.59
CA ASP A 139 -45.83 1.78 -1.88
C ASP A 139 -45.28 3.23 -2.00
N GLU A 140 -44.11 3.48 -2.61
CA GLU A 140 -44.01 4.59 -3.59
C GLU A 140 -42.76 4.42 -4.48
N ALA A 141 -43.03 4.28 -5.78
CA ALA A 141 -42.08 3.99 -6.83
C ALA A 141 -41.18 5.17 -7.18
N VAL A 142 -39.88 4.92 -7.35
CA VAL A 142 -38.98 5.80 -8.11
C VAL A 142 -38.34 4.97 -9.22
N GLN A 143 -38.77 5.24 -10.45
CA GLN A 143 -38.15 4.73 -11.67
C GLN A 143 -36.84 5.49 -11.92
N VAL A 144 -35.72 4.78 -12.07
CA VAL A 144 -34.52 5.31 -12.73
C VAL A 144 -34.09 4.28 -13.76
N ASP A 145 -34.23 4.67 -15.03
CA ASP A 145 -33.80 3.92 -16.21
C ASP A 145 -32.34 3.46 -16.08
N THR A 146 -32.14 2.15 -16.17
CA THR A 146 -30.84 1.51 -16.40
C THR A 146 -30.67 1.32 -17.91
N ASP A 147 -29.92 2.20 -18.56
CA ASP A 147 -29.41 1.96 -19.91
C ASP A 147 -27.95 1.48 -19.79
N GLN A 148 -27.80 0.16 -19.89
CA GLN A 148 -26.52 -0.54 -19.94
C GLN A 148 -26.32 -1.04 -21.39
N PRO A 149 -25.26 -0.66 -22.11
CA PRO A 149 -24.87 -1.38 -23.31
C PRO A 149 -23.95 -2.55 -22.94
N GLU A 150 -24.31 -3.73 -23.43
CA GLU A 150 -23.52 -4.96 -23.36
C GLU A 150 -22.29 -4.87 -24.27
N GLU A 151 -21.10 -5.08 -23.69
CA GLU A 151 -19.88 -5.36 -24.44
C GLU A 151 -19.49 -6.83 -24.22
N THR A 152 -19.69 -7.63 -25.26
CA THR A 152 -19.35 -9.05 -25.31
C THR A 152 -17.87 -9.22 -25.62
N VAL A 153 -17.08 -9.59 -24.61
CA VAL A 153 -15.66 -9.96 -24.81
C VAL A 153 -15.56 -11.46 -25.04
N LEU A 154 -15.33 -11.86 -26.29
CA LEU A 154 -15.02 -13.24 -26.68
C LEU A 154 -13.58 -13.57 -26.28
N VAL A 155 -13.41 -14.33 -25.20
CA VAL A 155 -12.11 -14.93 -24.83
C VAL A 155 -11.87 -16.15 -25.73
N ASN A 156 -11.00 -15.97 -26.71
CA ASN A 156 -10.49 -17.06 -27.54
C ASN A 156 -9.48 -17.86 -26.71
N GLY A 157 -9.84 -19.11 -26.37
CA GLY A 157 -8.97 -20.05 -25.69
C GLY A 157 -7.77 -20.46 -26.56
N ASN A 158 -6.58 -20.40 -25.98
CA ASN A 158 -5.41 -21.08 -26.49
C ASN A 158 -4.73 -21.80 -25.33
N GLU A 159 -5.13 -23.06 -25.12
CA GLU A 159 -4.43 -24.03 -24.28
C GLU A 159 -3.06 -24.31 -24.92
N GLY A 160 -2.01 -23.73 -24.34
CA GLY A 160 -0.62 -24.04 -24.65
C GLY A 160 -0.02 -24.80 -23.48
N GLU A 161 0.22 -26.08 -23.68
CA GLU A 161 0.80 -27.01 -22.70
C GLU A 161 2.27 -26.66 -22.42
N GLU A 162 2.57 -26.12 -21.23
CA GLU A 162 3.96 -25.91 -20.78
C GLU A 162 4.50 -27.18 -20.12
N GLN A 163 5.15 -28.03 -20.93
CA GLN A 163 5.91 -29.18 -20.44
C GLN A 163 7.23 -28.71 -19.82
N TRP A 164 7.36 -28.85 -18.51
CA TRP A 164 8.60 -28.58 -17.77
C TRP A 164 9.60 -29.72 -17.98
N GLY A 165 10.58 -29.53 -18.86
CA GLY A 165 11.72 -30.43 -19.04
C GLY A 165 12.81 -30.17 -18.01
N THR A 166 12.99 -31.08 -17.05
CA THR A 166 14.11 -31.08 -16.09
C THR A 166 15.27 -31.91 -16.64
N ASN A 167 16.16 -31.28 -17.40
CA ASN A 167 17.39 -31.94 -17.84
C ASN A 167 18.53 -31.64 -16.86
N ASN A 168 18.72 -32.52 -15.87
CA ASN A 168 19.94 -32.57 -15.06
C ASN A 168 20.84 -33.68 -15.63
N GLU A 169 21.72 -33.33 -16.56
CA GLU A 169 22.83 -34.20 -16.94
C GLU A 169 24.10 -33.73 -16.22
N GLY A 170 24.53 -34.53 -15.26
CA GLY A 170 25.81 -34.39 -14.60
C GLY A 170 26.96 -34.60 -15.58
N THR A 171 28.01 -33.81 -15.42
CA THR A 171 29.33 -34.15 -15.97
C THR A 171 30.37 -33.71 -14.96
N SER A 172 30.91 -34.69 -14.25
CA SER A 172 32.20 -34.59 -13.57
C SER A 172 33.27 -35.03 -14.56
N PRO A 173 34.45 -34.42 -14.55
CA PRO A 173 35.62 -35.28 -14.50
C PRO A 173 36.71 -34.79 -13.54
N ALA A 174 37.49 -35.80 -13.12
CA ALA A 174 38.76 -35.72 -12.41
C ALA A 174 39.90 -35.13 -13.25
#